data_AF-A0A3D2ARV8-F1
#
_entry.id   AF-A0A3D2ARV8-F1
#
_cell.length_a   1.000
_cell.length_b   1.000
_cell.length_c   1.000
_cell.angle_alpha   90.00
_cell.angle_beta   90.00
_cell.angle_gamma   90.00
#
_symmetry.space_group_name_H-M   'P 1'
#
loop_
_entity.id
_entity.type
_entity.pdbx_description
1 polymer ?
#
loop_
_entity_poly.entity_id
_entity_poly.type
_entity_poly.pdbx_seq_one_letter_code
_entity_poly.pdbx_strand_id
1 'polypeptide(L)'
;MLMKTELSTFDQYNLMTKAALMRLARGYNVKGSLFADPLSNPKVAKNAKENGVLTYPLHLAPATVSGYNTCAMASAGCKEACLNTAGNPMYKAGKEAARTAKTRLYFENRALFVALLVKEVVAARNKAKKLNMALAFRPNATSDIKWEVSKVKHAGVFMTVAELIHSAAPDAKIYDYTKIPNRTTPAYYSLTFSLSEDNDKLAASELARGHNVAAVFDTKRGQGLPMQYTIHGVTAPVIDGDLTDYRPDDAPGAIVGLRAKGDAIGDQSGFVRPALQSVFLAA
;
A
#
# COMPACT_ATOMS: atom_id res chain seq x y z
N MET A 1 1.16 -26.00 37.94
CA MET A 1 -0.16 -25.75 37.31
C MET A 1 0.12 -25.19 35.93
N LEU A 2 0.08 -26.02 34.88
CA LEU A 2 0.25 -25.54 33.50
C LEU A 2 -0.98 -24.68 33.18
N MET A 3 -0.80 -23.36 33.03
CA MET A 3 -1.88 -22.49 32.56
C MET A 3 -2.36 -23.04 31.21
N LYS A 4 -3.62 -23.47 31.13
CA LYS A 4 -4.27 -23.73 29.84
C LYS A 4 -4.36 -22.38 29.13
N THR A 5 -3.46 -22.12 28.19
CA THR A 5 -3.56 -20.94 27.34
C THR A 5 -4.80 -21.09 26.47
N GLU A 6 -5.88 -20.37 26.80
CA GLU A 6 -7.06 -20.33 25.95
C GLU A 6 -6.69 -19.72 24.60
N LEU A 7 -7.03 -20.42 23.52
CA LEU A 7 -6.80 -19.97 22.15
C LEU A 7 -7.61 -18.71 21.89
N SER A 8 -6.96 -17.66 21.39
CA SER A 8 -7.64 -16.45 20.95
C SER A 8 -8.58 -16.74 19.76
N THR A 9 -9.46 -15.80 19.43
CA THR A 9 -10.29 -15.89 18.22
C THR A 9 -9.43 -16.04 16.95
N PHE A 10 -8.29 -15.36 16.89
CA PHE A 10 -7.36 -15.51 15.77
C PHE A 10 -6.72 -16.90 15.75
N ASP A 11 -6.31 -17.43 16.91
CA ASP A 11 -5.73 -18.77 17.00
C ASP A 11 -6.72 -19.84 16.50
N GLN A 12 -7.97 -19.75 16.92
CA GLN A 12 -9.05 -20.64 16.48
C GLN A 12 -9.24 -20.58 14.96
N TYR A 13 -9.31 -19.38 14.38
CA TYR A 13 -9.39 -19.21 12.92
C TYR A 13 -8.12 -19.68 12.20
N ASN A 14 -6.94 -19.44 12.76
CA ASN A 14 -5.68 -19.81 12.12
C ASN A 14 -5.50 -21.34 12.02
N LEU A 15 -6.15 -22.12 12.89
CA LEU A 15 -6.20 -23.58 12.78
C LEU A 15 -7.11 -24.07 11.64
N MET A 16 -8.01 -23.23 11.12
CA MET A 16 -8.94 -23.61 10.05
C MET A 16 -8.28 -23.58 8.66
N THR A 17 -8.85 -24.34 7.73
CA THR A 17 -8.46 -24.30 6.31
C THR A 17 -8.90 -22.98 5.66
N LYS A 18 -8.20 -22.55 4.60
CA LYS A 18 -8.62 -21.36 3.81
C LYS A 18 -10.07 -21.48 3.35
N ALA A 19 -10.51 -22.66 2.91
CA ALA A 19 -11.89 -22.87 2.46
C ALA A 19 -12.91 -22.64 3.58
N ALA A 20 -12.62 -23.10 4.80
CA ALA A 20 -13.51 -22.88 5.94
C ALA A 20 -13.57 -21.39 6.34
N LEU A 21 -12.42 -20.71 6.37
CA LEU A 21 -12.36 -19.27 6.60
C LEU A 21 -13.10 -18.47 5.53
N MET A 22 -12.99 -18.86 4.26
CA MET A 22 -13.73 -18.23 3.17
C MET A 22 -15.24 -18.42 3.30
N ARG A 23 -15.72 -19.55 3.84
CA ARG A 23 -17.15 -19.73 4.13
C ARG A 23 -17.64 -18.73 5.19
N LEU A 24 -16.87 -18.50 6.24
CA LEU A 24 -17.18 -17.48 7.25
C LEU A 24 -17.14 -16.07 6.66
N ALA A 25 -16.13 -15.77 5.86
CA ALA A 25 -15.95 -14.45 5.25
C ALA A 25 -17.04 -14.08 4.23
N ARG A 26 -17.75 -15.07 3.66
CA ARG A 26 -18.95 -14.82 2.85
C ARG A 26 -20.07 -14.14 3.65
N GLY A 27 -20.14 -14.33 4.97
CA GLY A 27 -21.04 -13.58 5.84
C GLY A 27 -20.78 -12.06 5.83
N TYR A 28 -19.56 -11.66 5.45
CA TYR A 28 -19.14 -10.26 5.26
C TYR A 28 -19.11 -9.86 3.77
N ASN A 29 -19.75 -10.63 2.90
CA ASN A 29 -19.73 -10.45 1.44
C ASN A 29 -18.34 -10.56 0.77
N VAL A 30 -17.34 -11.14 1.45
CA VAL A 30 -16.04 -11.39 0.83
C VAL A 30 -16.12 -12.64 -0.04
N LYS A 31 -16.14 -12.44 -1.36
CA LYS A 31 -16.37 -13.51 -2.36
C LYS A 31 -15.09 -14.15 -2.91
N GLY A 32 -13.92 -13.57 -2.67
CA GLY A 32 -12.65 -14.03 -3.21
C GLY A 32 -11.46 -13.65 -2.34
N SER A 33 -10.25 -13.86 -2.86
CA SER A 33 -9.01 -13.61 -2.13
C SER A 33 -8.89 -12.16 -1.63
N LEU A 34 -8.21 -11.97 -0.51
CA LEU A 34 -7.91 -10.64 0.03
C LEU A 34 -6.89 -9.93 -0.86
N PHE A 35 -5.75 -10.55 -1.12
CA PHE A 35 -4.79 -10.07 -2.10
C PHE A 35 -5.33 -10.24 -3.53
N ALA A 36 -5.09 -9.24 -4.38
CA ALA A 36 -5.35 -9.37 -5.80
C ALA A 36 -4.23 -10.19 -6.47
N ASP A 37 -4.54 -10.78 -7.64
CA ASP A 37 -3.53 -11.51 -8.40
C ASP A 37 -2.40 -10.55 -8.85
N PRO A 38 -1.12 -10.92 -8.65
CA PRO A 38 0.03 -10.05 -8.91
C PRO A 38 0.16 -9.60 -10.38
N LEU A 39 -0.45 -10.33 -11.33
CA LEU A 39 -0.39 -10.04 -12.76
C LEU A 39 -1.65 -9.35 -13.29
N SER A 40 -2.70 -9.24 -12.47
CA SER A 40 -3.99 -8.66 -12.87
C SER A 40 -4.00 -7.13 -12.89
N ASN A 41 -3.14 -6.48 -12.11
CA ASN A 41 -2.99 -5.03 -12.08
C ASN A 41 -1.79 -4.63 -12.95
N PRO A 42 -1.97 -3.95 -14.10
CA PRO A 42 -0.89 -3.65 -15.03
C PRO A 42 0.30 -2.94 -14.40
N LYS A 43 0.08 -2.07 -13.39
CA LYS A 43 1.17 -1.35 -12.71
C LYS A 43 2.01 -2.30 -11.85
N VAL A 44 1.36 -3.20 -11.13
CA VAL A 44 2.03 -4.18 -10.26
C VAL A 44 2.64 -5.33 -11.07
N ALA A 45 2.02 -5.72 -12.18
CA ALA A 45 2.51 -6.76 -13.08
C ALA A 45 3.90 -6.43 -13.67
N LYS A 46 4.23 -5.14 -13.80
CA LYS A 46 5.58 -4.70 -14.20
C LYS A 46 6.64 -5.12 -13.20
N ASN A 47 6.33 -5.24 -11.90
CA ASN A 47 7.31 -5.69 -10.90
C ASN A 47 7.80 -7.10 -11.22
N ALA A 48 6.89 -7.97 -11.67
CA ALA A 48 7.22 -9.33 -12.06
C ALA A 48 8.12 -9.36 -13.30
N LYS A 49 7.79 -8.54 -14.31
CA LYS A 49 8.50 -8.49 -15.59
C LYS A 49 9.87 -7.80 -15.50
N GLU A 50 9.93 -6.67 -14.82
CA GLU A 50 11.09 -5.76 -14.84
C GLU A 50 12.00 -5.97 -13.61
N ASN A 51 11.46 -6.39 -12.46
CA ASN A 51 12.26 -6.64 -11.24
C ASN A 51 12.38 -8.12 -10.88
N GLY A 52 11.63 -9.03 -11.52
CA GLY A 52 11.55 -10.43 -11.07
C GLY A 52 10.82 -10.60 -9.73
N VAL A 53 9.98 -9.64 -9.33
CA VAL A 53 9.28 -9.61 -8.03
C VAL A 53 7.77 -9.82 -8.21
N LEU A 54 7.24 -10.93 -7.70
CA LEU A 54 5.80 -11.14 -7.58
C LEU A 54 5.26 -10.32 -6.42
N THR A 55 4.54 -9.25 -6.75
CA THR A 55 3.97 -8.36 -5.74
C THR A 55 2.46 -8.58 -5.59
N TYR A 56 2.01 -8.85 -4.36
CA TYR A 56 0.60 -9.05 -4.04
C TYR A 56 -0.01 -7.78 -3.40
N PRO A 57 -0.85 -7.03 -4.13
CA PRO A 57 -1.48 -5.82 -3.60
C PRO A 57 -2.79 -6.16 -2.88
N LEU A 58 -3.05 -5.51 -1.75
CA LEU A 58 -4.34 -5.54 -1.06
C LEU A 58 -5.05 -4.21 -1.29
N HIS A 59 -6.23 -4.30 -1.93
CA HIS A 59 -7.11 -3.16 -2.11
C HIS A 59 -8.22 -3.18 -1.06
N LEU A 60 -8.17 -2.22 -0.13
CA LEU A 60 -9.28 -1.86 0.74
C LEU A 60 -10.03 -0.65 0.14
N ALA A 61 -11.24 -0.40 0.64
CA ALA A 61 -12.04 0.75 0.24
C ALA A 61 -11.36 2.01 0.78
N PRO A 62 -11.10 3.02 -0.07
CA PRO A 62 -10.41 4.23 0.34
C PRO A 62 -11.29 5.12 1.21
N ALA A 63 -10.65 6.03 1.96
CA ALA A 63 -11.33 7.03 2.77
C ALA A 63 -12.45 6.39 3.59
N THR A 64 -13.68 6.91 3.55
CA THR A 64 -14.84 6.42 4.30
C THR A 64 -15.83 5.61 3.45
N VAL A 65 -15.46 5.19 2.23
CA VAL A 65 -16.37 4.50 1.29
C VAL A 65 -17.04 3.26 1.88
N SER A 66 -16.35 2.55 2.79
CA SER A 66 -16.89 1.36 3.45
C SER A 66 -17.78 1.63 4.67
N GLY A 67 -17.78 2.87 5.17
CA GLY A 67 -18.23 3.26 6.51
C GLY A 67 -17.08 3.44 7.52
N TYR A 68 -15.88 2.92 7.24
CA TYR A 68 -14.69 3.08 8.06
C TYR A 68 -13.62 3.89 7.33
N ASN A 69 -12.91 4.77 8.05
CA ASN A 69 -11.82 5.56 7.48
C ASN A 69 -10.52 4.75 7.34
N THR A 70 -10.07 4.51 6.11
CA THR A 70 -8.81 3.81 5.82
C THR A 70 -7.68 4.73 5.34
N CYS A 71 -7.94 6.02 5.13
CA CYS A 71 -6.96 7.01 4.65
C CYS A 71 -7.03 8.26 5.52
N ALA A 72 -6.51 8.19 6.74
CA ALA A 72 -6.68 9.25 7.75
C ALA A 72 -6.17 10.64 7.31
N MET A 73 -5.11 10.67 6.48
CA MET A 73 -4.46 11.89 5.99
C MET A 73 -4.71 12.11 4.48
N ALA A 74 -5.84 11.64 3.94
CA ALA A 74 -6.18 11.93 2.54
C ALA A 74 -6.57 13.41 2.38
N SER A 75 -5.76 14.14 1.61
CA SER A 75 -6.03 15.53 1.19
C SER A 75 -7.23 15.64 0.25
N ALA A 76 -7.66 16.86 -0.08
CA ALA A 76 -8.79 17.10 -0.97
C ALA A 76 -8.50 16.61 -2.39
N GLY A 77 -7.37 17.02 -2.97
CA GLY A 77 -6.89 16.59 -4.27
C GLY A 77 -6.64 15.08 -4.32
N CYS A 78 -6.17 14.47 -3.21
CA CYS A 78 -6.03 13.01 -3.13
C CYS A 78 -7.37 12.26 -3.20
N LYS A 79 -8.45 12.83 -2.64
CA LYS A 79 -9.80 12.24 -2.70
C LYS A 79 -10.40 12.40 -4.09
N GLU A 80 -10.17 13.56 -4.72
CA GLU A 80 -10.63 13.85 -6.08
C GLU A 80 -9.94 12.95 -7.11
N ALA A 81 -8.60 12.90 -7.09
CA ALA A 81 -7.79 12.08 -7.98
C ALA A 81 -7.60 10.63 -7.48
N CYS A 82 -8.54 10.10 -6.69
CA CYS A 82 -8.34 8.83 -5.97
C CYS A 82 -8.08 7.67 -6.93
N LEU A 83 -7.00 6.92 -6.70
CA LEU A 83 -6.65 5.73 -7.51
C LEU A 83 -7.76 4.66 -7.55
N ASN A 84 -8.71 4.69 -6.61
CA ASN A 84 -9.87 3.81 -6.61
C ASN A 84 -10.79 4.02 -7.81
N THR A 85 -10.91 5.26 -8.33
CA THR A 85 -11.73 5.61 -9.49
C THR A 85 -11.06 5.29 -10.82
N ALA A 86 -9.73 5.09 -10.81
CA ALA A 86 -8.94 4.80 -11.99
C ALA A 86 -9.11 3.36 -12.52
N GLY A 87 -8.88 3.20 -13.83
CA GLY A 87 -8.93 1.91 -14.54
C GLY A 87 -10.25 1.68 -15.30
N ASN A 88 -10.47 0.45 -15.77
CA ASN A 88 -11.62 0.14 -16.62
C ASN A 88 -12.97 0.29 -15.85
N PRO A 89 -13.88 1.18 -16.30
CA PRO A 89 -15.17 1.45 -15.65
C PRO A 89 -16.09 0.24 -15.52
N MET A 90 -16.05 -0.70 -16.47
CA MET A 90 -16.89 -1.91 -16.47
C MET A 90 -16.73 -2.73 -15.19
N TYR A 91 -15.54 -2.71 -14.60
CA TYR A 91 -15.24 -3.47 -13.39
C TYR A 91 -15.33 -2.63 -12.10
N LYS A 92 -15.69 -1.35 -12.19
CA LYS A 92 -15.65 -0.41 -11.04
C LYS A 92 -16.58 -0.84 -9.92
N ALA A 93 -17.85 -1.11 -10.21
CA ALA A 93 -18.84 -1.51 -9.21
C ALA A 93 -18.42 -2.80 -8.47
N GLY A 94 -17.92 -3.80 -9.21
CA GLY A 94 -17.42 -5.05 -8.62
C GLY A 94 -16.18 -4.84 -7.73
N LYS A 95 -15.24 -3.99 -8.17
CA LYS A 95 -14.06 -3.63 -7.37
C LYS A 95 -14.44 -2.92 -6.09
N GLU A 96 -15.33 -1.94 -6.17
CA GLU A 96 -15.80 -1.17 -5.00
C GLU A 96 -16.52 -2.08 -4.00
N ALA A 97 -17.44 -2.92 -4.46
CA ALA A 97 -18.12 -3.90 -3.60
C ALA A 97 -17.12 -4.84 -2.91
N ALA A 98 -16.14 -5.37 -3.65
CA ALA A 98 -15.12 -6.25 -3.09
C ALA A 98 -14.21 -5.54 -2.07
N ARG A 99 -13.77 -4.31 -2.37
CA ARG A 99 -12.97 -3.47 -1.48
C ARG A 99 -13.72 -3.13 -0.20
N THR A 100 -15.00 -2.77 -0.31
CA THR A 100 -15.88 -2.49 0.84
C THR A 100 -16.07 -3.71 1.72
N ALA A 101 -16.38 -4.88 1.14
CA ALA A 101 -16.53 -6.13 1.89
C ALA A 101 -15.25 -6.50 2.67
N LYS A 102 -14.07 -6.41 2.02
CA LYS A 102 -12.78 -6.68 2.66
C LYS A 102 -12.50 -5.70 3.80
N THR A 103 -12.85 -4.43 3.62
CA THR A 103 -12.64 -3.39 4.63
C THR A 103 -13.53 -3.61 5.84
N ARG A 104 -14.82 -3.89 5.62
CA ARG A 104 -15.75 -4.25 6.70
C ARG A 104 -15.27 -5.48 7.46
N LEU A 105 -14.85 -6.54 6.75
CA LEU A 105 -14.27 -7.71 7.40
C LEU A 105 -13.07 -7.36 8.29
N TYR A 106 -12.16 -6.49 7.82
CA TYR A 106 -11.00 -6.06 8.62
C TYR A 106 -11.40 -5.33 9.91
N PHE A 107 -12.39 -4.44 9.86
CA PHE A 107 -12.81 -3.67 11.03
C PHE A 107 -13.74 -4.45 11.97
N GLU A 108 -14.68 -5.21 11.42
CA GLU A 108 -15.73 -5.93 12.17
C GLU A 108 -15.26 -7.29 12.68
N ASN A 109 -14.33 -7.95 11.98
CA ASN A 109 -13.74 -9.22 12.40
C ASN A 109 -12.29 -9.37 11.92
N ARG A 110 -11.41 -8.60 12.57
CA ARG A 110 -9.97 -8.57 12.28
C ARG A 110 -9.31 -9.93 12.40
N ALA A 111 -9.72 -10.76 13.36
CA ALA A 111 -9.16 -12.09 13.56
C ALA A 111 -9.39 -12.97 12.31
N LEU A 112 -10.60 -12.97 11.75
CA LEU A 112 -10.93 -13.71 10.52
C LEU A 112 -10.18 -13.15 9.31
N PHE A 113 -10.13 -11.81 9.18
CA PHE A 113 -9.38 -11.14 8.12
C PHE A 113 -7.91 -11.56 8.12
N VAL A 114 -7.25 -11.47 9.27
CA VAL A 114 -5.82 -11.75 9.40
C VAL A 114 -5.53 -13.24 9.22
N ALA A 115 -6.40 -14.14 9.72
CA ALA A 115 -6.25 -15.57 9.47
C ALA A 115 -6.30 -15.90 7.97
N LEU A 116 -7.25 -15.32 7.22
CA LEU A 116 -7.30 -15.45 5.75
C LEU A 116 -6.04 -14.90 5.09
N LEU A 117 -5.61 -13.71 5.51
CA LEU A 117 -4.43 -13.04 4.97
C LEU A 117 -3.18 -13.91 5.14
N VAL A 118 -2.96 -14.49 6.31
CA VAL A 118 -1.82 -15.41 6.57
C VAL A 118 -1.86 -16.63 5.65
N LYS A 119 -3.04 -17.25 5.42
CA LYS A 119 -3.15 -18.36 4.46
C LYS A 119 -2.78 -17.93 3.04
N GLU A 120 -3.10 -16.70 2.65
CA GLU A 120 -2.74 -16.16 1.34
C GLU A 120 -1.26 -15.81 1.22
N VAL A 121 -0.64 -15.30 2.28
CA VAL A 121 0.81 -15.07 2.33
C VAL A 121 1.58 -16.39 2.12
N VAL A 122 1.19 -17.46 2.82
CA VAL A 122 1.81 -18.79 2.66
C VAL A 122 1.64 -19.31 1.23
N ALA A 123 0.45 -19.14 0.63
CA ALA A 123 0.21 -19.55 -0.76
C ALA A 123 1.05 -18.73 -1.75
N ALA A 124 1.17 -17.42 -1.54
CA ALA A 124 1.98 -16.53 -2.36
C ALA A 124 3.47 -16.89 -2.28
N ARG A 125 3.99 -17.17 -1.07
CA ARG A 125 5.35 -17.68 -0.85
C ARG A 125 5.62 -18.95 -1.64
N ASN A 126 4.71 -19.92 -1.57
CA ASN A 126 4.88 -21.18 -2.29
C ASN A 126 4.84 -20.97 -3.81
N LYS A 127 3.97 -20.07 -4.31
CA LYS A 127 3.92 -19.71 -5.74
C LYS A 127 5.22 -19.02 -6.19
N ALA A 128 5.73 -18.06 -5.43
CA ALA A 128 6.97 -17.38 -5.73
C ALA A 128 8.18 -18.33 -5.77
N LYS A 129 8.28 -19.24 -4.79
CA LYS A 129 9.30 -20.30 -4.78
C LYS A 129 9.21 -21.21 -6.00
N LYS A 130 8.00 -21.64 -6.39
CA LYS A 130 7.80 -22.47 -7.58
C LYS A 130 8.20 -21.76 -8.88
N LEU A 131 7.99 -20.45 -8.94
CA LEU A 131 8.31 -19.63 -10.11
C LEU A 131 9.74 -19.09 -10.10
N ASN A 132 10.52 -19.36 -9.05
CA ASN A 132 11.86 -18.79 -8.83
C ASN A 132 11.87 -17.24 -8.91
N MET A 133 10.89 -16.61 -8.27
CA MET A 133 10.74 -15.15 -8.24
C MET A 133 10.82 -14.63 -6.81
N ALA A 134 11.32 -13.41 -6.64
CA ALA A 134 11.23 -12.69 -5.38
C ALA A 134 9.76 -12.36 -5.05
N LEU A 135 9.46 -12.10 -3.78
CA LEU A 135 8.10 -11.87 -3.29
C LEU A 135 8.00 -10.53 -2.58
N ALA A 136 6.93 -9.79 -2.86
CA ALA A 136 6.58 -8.60 -2.12
C ALA A 136 5.08 -8.51 -1.82
N PHE A 137 4.74 -7.78 -0.77
CA PHE A 137 3.36 -7.46 -0.40
C PHE A 137 3.19 -5.95 -0.33
N ARG A 138 2.11 -5.46 -0.96
CA ARG A 138 1.65 -4.07 -0.85
C ARG A 138 0.29 -4.02 -0.16
N PRO A 139 0.24 -4.10 1.18
CA PRO A 139 -1.02 -4.24 1.89
C PRO A 139 -1.89 -2.96 1.88
N ASN A 140 -1.35 -1.81 1.47
CA ASN A 140 -2.06 -0.57 1.20
C ASN A 140 -1.96 -0.16 -0.28
N ALA A 141 -2.73 -0.83 -1.14
CA ALA A 141 -2.81 -0.42 -2.54
C ALA A 141 -3.76 0.78 -2.76
N THR A 142 -4.84 0.88 -1.97
CA THR A 142 -5.83 1.97 -2.00
C THR A 142 -6.27 2.41 -0.59
N SER A 143 -5.45 2.15 0.41
CA SER A 143 -5.65 2.54 1.82
C SER A 143 -4.36 3.14 2.39
N ASP A 144 -4.36 3.49 3.67
CA ASP A 144 -3.17 3.89 4.45
C ASP A 144 -3.31 3.40 5.90
N ILE A 145 -3.47 2.08 6.06
CA ILE A 145 -3.55 1.40 7.35
C ILE A 145 -2.13 1.19 7.91
N LYS A 146 -1.96 1.49 9.20
CA LYS A 146 -0.72 1.22 9.93
C LYS A 146 -0.61 -0.25 10.31
N TRP A 147 -0.20 -1.11 9.37
CA TRP A 147 -0.09 -2.57 9.56
C TRP A 147 0.96 -2.97 10.62
N GLU A 148 1.94 -2.10 10.85
CA GLU A 148 2.99 -2.20 11.87
C GLU A 148 2.49 -1.95 13.30
N VAL A 149 1.23 -1.51 13.48
CA VAL A 149 0.61 -1.38 14.82
C VAL A 149 -0.74 -2.07 14.93
N SER A 150 -1.41 -2.38 13.82
CA SER A 150 -2.64 -3.16 13.79
C SER A 150 -2.36 -4.57 14.32
N LYS A 151 -2.99 -4.97 15.43
CA LYS A 151 -2.67 -6.21 16.16
C LYS A 151 -3.82 -7.21 16.23
N VAL A 152 -3.45 -8.48 16.39
CA VAL A 152 -4.32 -9.57 16.87
C VAL A 152 -3.60 -10.32 17.99
N LYS A 153 -4.35 -10.96 18.90
CA LYS A 153 -3.76 -11.82 19.92
C LYS A 153 -3.44 -13.18 19.29
N HIS A 154 -2.20 -13.64 19.36
CA HIS A 154 -1.75 -14.95 18.87
C HIS A 154 -0.96 -15.64 19.98
N ALA A 155 -1.35 -16.87 20.35
CA ALA A 155 -0.65 -17.66 21.37
C ALA A 155 -0.36 -16.90 22.68
N GLY A 156 -1.31 -16.07 23.13
CA GLY A 156 -1.19 -15.30 24.36
C GLY A 156 -0.53 -13.91 24.24
N VAL A 157 0.15 -13.60 23.12
CA VAL A 157 0.82 -12.31 22.88
C VAL A 157 0.13 -11.51 21.77
N PHE A 158 0.31 -10.19 21.75
CA PHE A 158 -0.16 -9.37 20.64
C PHE A 158 0.89 -9.31 19.55
N MET A 159 0.54 -9.74 18.33
CA MET A 159 1.36 -9.59 17.13
C MET A 159 0.69 -8.65 16.15
N THR A 160 1.49 -7.82 15.51
CA THR A 160 1.06 -6.92 14.44
C THR A 160 0.80 -7.70 13.16
N VAL A 161 -0.03 -7.16 12.28
CA VAL A 161 -0.29 -7.77 10.96
C VAL A 161 0.99 -7.81 10.14
N ALA A 162 1.85 -6.78 10.22
CA ALA A 162 3.14 -6.78 9.55
C ALA A 162 4.07 -7.90 10.05
N GLU A 163 4.15 -8.13 11.37
CA GLU A 163 4.92 -9.25 11.95
C GLU A 163 4.37 -10.61 11.51
N LEU A 164 3.05 -10.76 11.40
CA LEU A 164 2.44 -12.01 10.94
C LEU A 164 2.72 -12.28 9.46
N ILE A 165 2.68 -11.26 8.60
CA ILE A 165 3.10 -11.38 7.19
C ILE A 165 4.57 -11.81 7.12
N HIS A 166 5.45 -11.10 7.83
CA HIS A 166 6.88 -11.39 7.83
C HIS A 166 7.18 -12.78 8.37
N SER A 167 6.55 -13.19 9.48
CA SER A 167 6.71 -14.54 10.04
C SER A 167 6.27 -15.64 9.06
N ALA A 168 5.22 -15.39 8.27
CA ALA A 168 4.73 -16.34 7.27
C ALA A 168 5.56 -16.34 5.97
N ALA A 169 6.24 -15.25 5.63
CA ALA A 169 7.13 -15.14 4.47
C ALA A 169 8.34 -14.23 4.78
N PRO A 170 9.36 -14.75 5.50
CA PRO A 170 10.48 -13.92 5.99
C PRO A 170 11.29 -13.23 4.89
N ASP A 171 11.42 -13.88 3.74
CA ASP A 171 12.18 -13.36 2.58
C ASP A 171 11.39 -12.33 1.76
N ALA A 172 10.08 -12.16 2.04
CA ALA A 172 9.25 -11.23 1.30
C ALA A 172 9.47 -9.79 1.79
N LYS A 173 9.52 -8.84 0.86
CA LYS A 173 9.48 -7.41 1.18
C LYS A 173 8.05 -6.97 1.44
N ILE A 174 7.85 -6.10 2.42
CA ILE A 174 6.58 -5.39 2.62
C ILE A 174 6.82 -3.93 2.28
N TYR A 175 5.93 -3.31 1.51
CA TYR A 175 6.07 -1.89 1.21
C TYR A 175 4.74 -1.21 0.95
N ASP A 176 4.65 0.08 1.26
CA ASP A 176 3.46 0.88 1.02
C ASP A 176 3.77 2.35 0.77
N TYR A 177 2.75 3.08 0.33
CA TYR A 177 2.74 4.54 0.30
C TYR A 177 1.95 5.06 1.50
N THR A 178 2.35 6.19 2.07
CA THR A 178 1.65 6.79 3.21
C THR A 178 1.62 8.31 3.13
N LYS A 179 0.55 8.93 3.61
CA LYS A 179 0.51 10.39 3.88
C LYS A 179 0.66 10.70 5.37
N ILE A 180 0.80 9.67 6.21
CA ILE A 180 0.89 9.83 7.65
C ILE A 180 2.36 10.03 8.02
N PRO A 181 2.75 11.19 8.55
CA PRO A 181 4.14 11.46 8.90
C PRO A 181 4.57 10.66 10.14
N ASN A 182 5.88 10.55 10.33
CA ASN A 182 6.53 9.98 11.51
C ASN A 182 6.14 8.51 11.79
N ARG A 183 5.76 7.75 10.76
CA ARG A 183 5.58 6.30 10.90
C ARG A 183 6.95 5.63 11.06
N THR A 184 7.07 4.82 12.10
CA THR A 184 8.25 3.97 12.33
C THR A 184 7.86 2.55 11.99
N THR A 185 8.58 1.93 11.06
CA THR A 185 8.34 0.55 10.61
C THR A 185 9.52 -0.35 10.93
N PRO A 186 9.28 -1.68 11.09
CA PRO A 186 10.37 -2.65 11.13
C PRO A 186 11.20 -2.63 9.84
N ALA A 187 12.46 -3.06 9.91
CA ALA A 187 13.40 -3.02 8.78
C ALA A 187 12.92 -3.78 7.52
N TYR A 188 12.01 -4.75 7.65
CA TYR A 188 11.42 -5.50 6.54
C TYR A 188 10.21 -4.81 5.88
N TYR A 189 9.81 -3.63 6.38
CA TYR A 189 8.66 -2.88 5.89
C TYR A 189 9.03 -1.44 5.50
N SER A 190 9.11 -1.19 4.20
CA SER A 190 9.49 0.11 3.64
C SER A 190 8.26 1.00 3.39
N LEU A 191 8.39 2.31 3.63
CA LEU A 191 7.36 3.28 3.31
C LEU A 191 7.89 4.35 2.35
N THR A 192 7.07 4.73 1.38
CA THR A 192 7.27 5.92 0.56
C THR A 192 6.23 6.97 0.99
N PHE A 193 6.67 8.12 1.48
CA PHE A 193 5.76 9.21 1.84
C PHE A 193 5.13 9.80 0.58
N SER A 194 3.85 10.17 0.61
CA SER A 194 3.14 10.72 -0.54
C SER A 194 2.95 12.21 -0.38
N LEU A 195 3.59 13.00 -1.24
CA LEU A 195 3.34 14.43 -1.35
C LEU A 195 1.87 14.67 -1.78
N SER A 196 1.27 15.70 -1.22
CA SER A 196 -0.03 16.29 -1.59
C SER A 196 0.04 17.80 -1.46
N GLU A 197 -0.99 18.49 -1.94
CA GLU A 197 -1.10 19.95 -2.00
C GLU A 197 -0.93 20.68 -0.66
N ASP A 198 -1.12 19.98 0.46
CA ASP A 198 -1.22 20.53 1.81
C ASP A 198 -0.12 20.02 2.77
N ASN A 199 0.87 19.26 2.27
CA ASN A 199 1.82 18.55 3.14
C ASN A 199 3.31 18.75 2.83
N ASP A 200 3.68 19.80 2.08
CA ASP A 200 5.07 20.10 1.69
C ASP A 200 6.07 20.06 2.86
N LYS A 201 5.72 20.68 4.00
CA LYS A 201 6.58 20.68 5.20
C LYS A 201 6.81 19.28 5.77
N LEU A 202 5.77 18.44 5.75
CA LEU A 202 5.85 17.06 6.23
C LEU A 202 6.68 16.22 5.26
N ALA A 203 6.41 16.34 3.96
CA ALA A 203 7.17 15.65 2.92
C ALA A 203 8.66 15.98 2.98
N ALA A 204 9.01 17.26 3.12
CA ALA A 204 10.40 17.69 3.27
C ALA A 204 11.07 17.14 4.54
N SER A 205 10.33 17.06 5.65
CA SER A 205 10.82 16.45 6.89
C SER A 205 11.08 14.94 6.73
N GLU A 206 10.18 14.21 6.08
CA GLU A 206 10.38 12.78 5.78
C GLU A 206 11.62 12.57 4.88
N LEU A 207 11.75 13.40 3.85
CA LEU A 207 12.88 13.37 2.92
C LEU A 207 14.20 13.66 3.62
N ALA A 208 14.24 14.67 4.50
CA ALA A 208 15.40 15.01 5.31
C ALA A 208 15.78 13.89 6.31
N ARG A 209 14.82 13.05 6.72
CA ARG A 209 15.06 11.84 7.52
C ARG A 209 15.50 10.63 6.68
N GLY A 210 15.68 10.79 5.36
CA GLY A 210 16.12 9.75 4.44
C GLY A 210 15.00 8.86 3.90
N HIS A 211 13.73 9.22 4.12
CA HIS A 211 12.61 8.49 3.51
C HIS A 211 12.37 8.96 2.08
N ASN A 212 11.88 8.05 1.23
CA ASN A 212 11.51 8.41 -0.14
C ASN A 212 10.17 9.13 -0.16
N VAL A 213 10.04 10.11 -1.05
CA VAL A 213 8.81 10.91 -1.22
C VAL A 213 8.29 10.75 -2.64
N ALA A 214 7.07 10.27 -2.81
CA ALA A 214 6.38 10.23 -4.09
C ALA A 214 5.75 11.58 -4.43
N ALA A 215 6.02 12.08 -5.63
CA ALA A 215 5.46 13.32 -6.16
C ALA A 215 4.87 13.08 -7.54
N VAL A 216 3.68 13.63 -7.79
CA VAL A 216 3.06 13.61 -9.12
C VAL A 216 3.41 14.90 -9.82
N PHE A 217 3.92 14.82 -11.04
CA PHE A 217 4.32 15.95 -11.86
C PHE A 217 3.39 16.13 -13.06
N ASP A 218 3.26 17.38 -13.52
CA ASP A 218 2.56 17.77 -14.75
C ASP A 218 3.30 17.37 -16.04
N THR A 219 4.45 16.70 -15.90
CA THR A 219 5.20 16.09 -16.98
C THR A 219 4.31 15.19 -17.84
N LYS A 220 4.22 15.49 -19.13
CA LYS A 220 3.44 14.69 -20.08
C LYS A 220 3.99 13.27 -20.21
N ARG A 221 3.10 12.31 -20.53
CA ARG A 221 3.49 10.92 -20.80
C ARG A 221 4.54 10.87 -21.91
N GLY A 222 5.60 10.09 -21.69
CA GLY A 222 6.71 9.94 -22.63
C GLY A 222 7.77 11.04 -22.54
N GLN A 223 7.53 12.09 -21.75
CA GLN A 223 8.54 13.11 -21.45
C GLN A 223 9.35 12.74 -20.20
N GLY A 224 10.58 13.22 -20.14
CA GLY A 224 11.47 13.04 -19.00
C GLY A 224 10.93 13.75 -17.75
N LEU A 225 10.94 13.05 -16.62
CA LEU A 225 10.73 13.68 -15.31
C LEU A 225 11.90 14.63 -15.00
N PRO A 226 11.72 15.63 -14.11
CA PRO A 226 12.85 16.44 -13.64
C PRO A 226 13.93 15.53 -13.04
N MET A 227 15.21 15.90 -13.14
CA MET A 227 16.31 15.10 -12.56
C MET A 227 16.43 15.28 -11.04
N GLN A 228 16.01 16.44 -10.54
CA GLN A 228 15.98 16.80 -9.13
C GLN A 228 14.77 17.68 -8.86
N TYR A 229 14.29 17.68 -7.62
CA TYR A 229 13.15 18.51 -7.22
C TYR A 229 13.30 18.97 -5.78
N THR A 230 12.84 20.19 -5.48
CA THR A 230 12.93 20.80 -4.16
C THR A 230 11.55 20.83 -3.50
N ILE A 231 11.41 20.17 -2.35
CA ILE A 231 10.19 20.21 -1.54
C ILE A 231 10.51 20.98 -0.27
N HIS A 232 9.87 22.14 -0.08
CA HIS A 232 10.04 22.99 1.10
C HIS A 232 11.53 23.17 1.54
N GLY A 233 12.40 23.54 0.59
CA GLY A 233 13.82 23.78 0.84
C GLY A 233 14.72 22.54 0.84
N VAL A 234 14.16 21.32 0.70
CA VAL A 234 14.94 20.08 0.62
C VAL A 234 14.97 19.59 -0.83
N THR A 235 16.15 19.57 -1.43
CA THR A 235 16.37 19.08 -2.80
C THR A 235 16.83 17.63 -2.80
N ALA A 236 16.24 16.80 -3.66
CA ALA A 236 16.62 15.40 -3.83
C ALA A 236 16.59 14.96 -5.30
N PRO A 237 17.33 13.90 -5.66
CA PRO A 237 17.22 13.29 -6.98
C PRO A 237 15.82 12.71 -7.19
N VAL A 238 15.35 12.79 -8.43
CA VAL A 238 14.06 12.23 -8.84
C VAL A 238 14.30 10.94 -9.62
N ILE A 239 13.63 9.86 -9.20
CA ILE A 239 13.63 8.57 -9.90
C ILE A 239 12.27 8.31 -10.56
N ASP A 240 12.26 7.57 -11.67
CA ASP A 240 11.03 7.32 -12.42
C ASP A 240 10.18 6.19 -11.80
N GLY A 241 9.13 6.58 -11.07
CA GLY A 241 8.15 5.68 -10.46
C GLY A 241 7.09 5.12 -11.40
N ASP A 242 7.12 5.45 -12.70
CA ASP A 242 6.26 4.84 -13.72
C ASP A 242 6.84 3.53 -14.29
N LEU A 243 8.13 3.28 -14.07
CA LEU A 243 8.82 2.06 -14.49
C LEU A 243 8.20 0.85 -13.79
N THR A 244 8.20 0.83 -12.46
CA THR A 244 7.60 -0.24 -11.65
C THR A 244 6.98 0.32 -10.37
N ASP A 245 6.13 -0.47 -9.71
CA ASP A 245 5.53 -0.09 -8.43
C ASP A 245 6.41 -0.46 -7.23
N TYR A 246 7.38 -1.35 -7.42
CA TYR A 246 8.20 -1.93 -6.36
C TYR A 246 9.29 -0.95 -5.91
N ARG A 247 9.19 -0.42 -4.70
CA ARG A 247 10.08 0.62 -4.12
C ARG A 247 11.11 0.18 -3.07
N PRO A 248 11.05 -1.02 -2.43
CA PRO A 248 12.01 -1.41 -1.39
C PRO A 248 13.49 -1.30 -1.74
N ASP A 249 13.84 -1.40 -3.03
CA ASP A 249 15.24 -1.40 -3.49
C ASP A 249 15.67 -0.02 -4.02
N ASP A 250 14.82 1.00 -3.90
CA ASP A 250 15.21 2.36 -4.23
C ASP A 250 16.27 2.88 -3.27
N ALA A 251 17.13 3.76 -3.78
CA ALA A 251 18.01 4.55 -2.90
C ALA A 251 17.16 5.38 -1.92
N PRO A 252 17.55 5.45 -0.63
CA PRO A 252 16.87 6.27 0.36
C PRO A 252 17.07 7.77 0.07
N GLY A 253 16.13 8.59 0.52
CA GLY A 253 16.15 10.05 0.33
C GLY A 253 15.88 10.51 -1.10
N ALA A 254 15.21 9.69 -1.93
CA ALA A 254 14.86 10.02 -3.31
C ALA A 254 13.41 10.49 -3.45
N ILE A 255 13.16 11.31 -4.46
CA ILE A 255 11.80 11.66 -4.90
C ILE A 255 11.35 10.65 -5.97
N VAL A 256 10.30 9.89 -5.69
CA VAL A 256 9.69 8.96 -6.64
C VAL A 256 8.72 9.75 -7.53
N GLY A 257 9.21 10.18 -8.70
CA GLY A 257 8.44 10.97 -9.64
C GLY A 257 7.43 10.13 -10.42
N LEU A 258 6.20 10.63 -10.49
CA LEU A 258 5.10 10.02 -11.24
C LEU A 258 4.53 11.07 -12.20
N ARG A 259 4.12 10.65 -13.40
CA ARG A 259 3.39 11.54 -14.31
C ARG A 259 1.92 11.52 -13.97
N ALA A 260 1.24 12.67 -14.04
CA ALA A 260 -0.20 12.77 -13.84
C ALA A 260 -0.98 11.85 -14.81
N LYS A 261 -2.03 11.20 -14.30
CA LYS A 261 -2.87 10.24 -15.04
C LYS A 261 -4.33 10.36 -14.60
N GLY A 262 -5.24 10.06 -15.53
CA GLY A 262 -6.69 10.06 -15.25
C GLY A 262 -7.13 11.43 -14.74
N ASP A 263 -7.91 11.43 -13.68
CA ASP A 263 -8.51 12.64 -13.08
C ASP A 263 -7.46 13.62 -12.50
N ALA A 264 -6.20 13.20 -12.35
CA ALA A 264 -5.12 14.11 -11.97
C ALA A 264 -4.63 14.99 -13.14
N ILE A 265 -4.97 14.66 -14.40
CA ILE A 265 -4.55 15.47 -15.54
C ILE A 265 -5.32 16.80 -15.53
N GLY A 266 -4.59 17.91 -15.47
CA GLY A 266 -5.18 19.25 -15.39
C GLY A 266 -5.56 19.68 -13.97
N ASP A 267 -5.11 18.94 -12.95
CA ASP A 267 -5.27 19.31 -11.54
C ASP A 267 -4.92 20.78 -11.28
N GLN A 268 -5.77 21.45 -10.51
CA GLN A 268 -5.59 22.84 -10.07
C GLN A 268 -5.47 22.94 -8.53
N SER A 269 -5.58 21.82 -7.81
CA SER A 269 -5.49 21.81 -6.35
C SER A 269 -4.06 21.99 -5.84
N GLY A 270 -3.06 21.71 -6.68
CA GLY A 270 -1.64 21.66 -6.31
C GLY A 270 -1.17 20.25 -5.92
N PHE A 271 -2.03 19.23 -6.08
CA PHE A 271 -1.68 17.83 -5.92
C PHE A 271 -0.66 17.40 -6.98
N VAL A 272 -0.85 17.86 -8.22
CA VAL A 272 0.11 17.74 -9.31
C VAL A 272 1.08 18.93 -9.27
N ARG A 273 2.37 18.62 -9.27
CA ARG A 273 3.45 19.59 -9.14
C ARG A 273 3.96 20.02 -10.51
N PRO A 274 4.31 21.31 -10.68
CA PRO A 274 5.00 21.74 -11.88
C PRO A 274 6.37 21.07 -11.92
N ALA A 275 6.69 20.40 -13.03
CA ALA A 275 7.97 19.73 -13.22
C ALA A 275 9.14 20.72 -13.24
N LEU A 276 8.90 21.94 -13.73
CA LEU A 276 9.83 23.05 -13.69
C LEU A 276 9.51 23.93 -12.48
N GLN A 277 10.45 24.05 -11.55
CA GLN A 277 10.34 25.00 -10.44
C GLN A 277 10.88 26.35 -10.91
N SER A 278 10.08 27.41 -10.81
CA SER A 278 10.58 28.76 -11.03
C SER A 278 11.60 29.07 -9.92
N VAL A 279 12.83 29.42 -10.33
CA VAL A 279 13.91 29.80 -9.41
C VAL A 279 13.72 31.25 -8.95
N PHE A 280 12.51 31.63 -8.52
CA PHE A 280 12.34 32.89 -7.81
C PHE A 280 12.74 32.64 -6.36
N LEU A 281 14.04 32.75 -6.10
CA LEU A 281 14.53 33.07 -4.77
C LEU A 281 13.89 34.41 -4.40
N ALA A 282 12.85 34.39 -3.58
CA ALA A 282 12.41 35.59 -2.90
C ALA A 282 13.59 36.04 -2.03
N ALA A 283 14.23 37.13 -2.45
CA ALA A 283 15.29 37.82 -1.71
C ALA A 283 14.75 38.41 -0.41
#